data_AF-Q47IN1-F1
#
_entry.id   AF-Q47IN1-F1
#
_cell.length_a   1.000
_cell.length_b   1.000
_cell.length_c   1.000
_cell.angle_alpha   90.00
_cell.angle_beta   90.00
_cell.angle_gamma   90.00
#
_symmetry.space_group_name_H-M   'P 1'
#
loop_
_entity.id
_entity.type
_entity.pdbx_description
1 polymer ?
#
loop_
_entity_poly.entity_id
_entity_poly.type
_entity_poly.pdbx_seq_one_letter_code
_entity_poly.pdbx_strand_id
1 'polypeptide(L)'
;MPLLRPLLALILAVALAGCGFHLRGVGSGNLPYKTMYISLPDTADVNIWLQRYIKASGSTEIVDDAKSAEGIFQQVSDTRQKTILSVNALGRVREYRLQLDYRFRVVNQKGQILVPTNEINLTRDITFDDSNILAKDLEEGLLWRDMNNDLVNQIMRRLSVIKPKNPDLEEE
;
A
#
# COMPACT_ATOMS: atom_id res chain seq x y z
N MET A 1 18.42 -19.69 51.45
CA MET A 1 18.38 -19.14 50.06
C MET A 1 16.95 -18.72 49.64
N PRO A 2 16.24 -17.82 50.36
CA PRO A 2 14.89 -17.39 49.94
C PRO A 2 14.91 -16.26 48.87
N LEU A 3 16.05 -15.58 48.70
CA LEU A 3 16.20 -14.41 47.81
C LEU A 3 16.48 -14.76 46.34
N LEU A 4 16.82 -16.02 46.03
CA LEU A 4 17.16 -16.43 44.66
C LEU A 4 15.91 -16.55 43.75
N ARG A 5 14.78 -16.98 44.32
CA ARG A 5 13.49 -17.10 43.63
C ARG A 5 12.91 -15.75 43.15
N PRO A 6 12.84 -14.69 43.98
CA PRO A 6 12.35 -13.40 43.51
C PRO A 6 13.29 -12.76 42.49
N LEU A 7 14.61 -12.98 42.60
CA LEU A 7 15.59 -12.48 41.64
C LEU A 7 15.40 -13.12 40.25
N LEU A 8 15.17 -14.43 40.19
CA LEU A 8 14.92 -15.14 38.94
C LEU A 8 13.61 -14.68 38.27
N ALA A 9 12.57 -14.44 39.06
CA ALA A 9 11.29 -13.93 38.58
C ALA A 9 11.40 -12.49 38.03
N LEU A 10 12.22 -11.64 38.68
CA LEU A 10 12.47 -10.27 38.22
C LEU A 10 13.24 -10.25 36.89
N ILE A 11 14.28 -11.09 36.76
CA ILE A 11 15.06 -11.21 35.52
C ILE A 11 14.17 -11.70 34.37
N LEU A 12 13.30 -12.68 34.63
CA LEU A 12 12.35 -13.17 33.65
C LEU A 12 11.36 -12.08 33.23
N ALA A 13 10.81 -11.31 34.18
CA ALA A 13 9.90 -10.21 33.89
C ALA A 13 10.54 -9.09 33.03
N VAL A 14 11.80 -8.74 33.29
CA VAL A 14 12.53 -7.74 32.49
C VAL A 14 12.90 -8.30 31.11
N ALA A 15 13.24 -9.59 31.01
CA ALA A 15 13.50 -10.24 29.73
C ALA A 15 12.26 -10.28 28.83
N LEU A 16 11.05 -10.42 29.39
CA LEU A 16 9.79 -10.33 28.64
C LEU A 16 9.43 -8.90 28.19
N ALA A 17 9.92 -7.87 28.90
CA ALA A 17 9.69 -6.46 28.52
C ALA A 17 10.67 -5.94 27.45
N GLY A 18 11.67 -6.74 27.05
CA GLY A 18 12.79 -6.32 26.19
C GLY A 18 12.57 -6.38 24.68
N CYS A 19 11.39 -6.78 24.19
CA CYS A 19 11.17 -6.95 22.74
C CYS A 19 11.19 -5.63 21.94
N GLY A 20 11.30 -4.46 22.60
CA GLY A 20 11.52 -3.17 21.93
C GLY A 20 10.36 -2.65 21.07
N PHE A 21 9.22 -3.35 21.04
CA PHE A 21 8.01 -2.89 20.39
C PHE A 21 7.45 -1.68 21.12
N HIS A 22 7.49 -0.52 20.47
CA HIS A 22 6.77 0.67 20.90
C HIS A 22 5.55 0.90 19.99
N LEU A 23 4.52 1.53 20.54
CA LEU A 23 3.39 1.97 19.73
C LEU A 23 3.91 2.90 18.62
N ARG A 24 3.33 2.78 17.42
CA ARG A 24 3.76 3.48 16.20
C ARG A 24 3.73 5.01 16.31
N GLY A 25 3.06 5.54 17.35
CA GLY A 25 2.90 6.97 17.58
C GLY A 25 1.93 7.62 16.59
N VAL A 26 1.42 8.80 16.96
CA VAL A 26 0.42 9.54 16.18
C VAL A 26 0.94 10.19 14.90
N GLY A 27 2.25 10.09 14.59
CA GLY A 27 2.86 10.65 13.37
C GLY A 27 3.14 9.63 12.27
N SER A 28 2.76 8.37 12.46
CA SER A 28 3.11 7.29 11.54
C SER A 28 2.13 7.19 10.37
N GLY A 29 2.48 7.82 9.26
CA GLY A 29 1.63 7.91 8.07
C GLY A 29 1.37 9.34 7.61
N ASN A 30 1.95 10.33 8.29
CA ASN A 30 1.88 11.70 7.82
C ASN A 30 2.61 11.82 6.50
N LEU A 31 1.94 12.41 5.51
CA LEU A 31 2.62 12.75 4.27
C LEU A 31 3.39 14.05 4.48
N PRO A 32 4.53 14.22 3.82
CA PRO A 32 5.37 15.40 3.96
C PRO A 32 4.83 16.63 3.20
N TYR A 33 3.54 16.65 2.85
CA TYR A 33 2.86 17.70 2.09
C TYR A 33 1.60 18.12 2.85
N LYS A 34 1.30 19.43 2.87
CA LYS A 34 0.06 19.93 3.48
C LYS A 34 -1.15 19.69 2.58
N THR A 35 -0.98 19.87 1.27
CA THR A 35 -2.06 19.67 0.29
C THR A 35 -1.64 18.66 -0.78
N MET A 36 -2.56 17.78 -1.16
CA MET A 36 -2.36 16.80 -2.21
C MET A 36 -3.51 16.79 -3.21
N TYR A 37 -3.19 16.69 -4.49
CA TYR A 37 -4.14 16.39 -5.55
C TYR A 37 -3.92 14.96 -6.06
N ILE A 38 -5.01 14.20 -6.24
CA ILE A 38 -4.96 12.84 -6.75
C ILE A 38 -5.41 12.87 -8.22
N SER A 39 -4.46 12.69 -9.14
CA SER A 39 -4.73 12.71 -10.59
C SER A 39 -5.28 11.36 -11.06
N LEU A 40 -6.48 11.03 -10.60
CA LEU A 40 -7.23 9.83 -10.97
C LEU A 40 -8.72 10.17 -11.11
N PRO A 41 -9.50 9.42 -11.92
CA PRO A 41 -10.95 9.52 -11.90
C PRO A 41 -11.52 9.23 -10.52
N ASP A 42 -12.59 9.91 -10.13
CA ASP A 42 -13.26 9.70 -8.82
C ASP A 42 -13.83 8.30 -8.65
N THR A 43 -14.10 7.62 -9.76
CA THR A 43 -14.61 6.24 -9.80
C THR A 43 -13.51 5.19 -9.66
N ALA A 44 -12.24 5.56 -9.72
CA ALA A 44 -11.15 4.59 -9.59
C ALA A 44 -11.02 4.10 -8.14
N ASP A 45 -11.03 2.78 -7.93
CA ASP A 45 -10.89 2.17 -6.59
C ASP A 45 -9.67 2.73 -5.82
N VAL A 46 -8.53 2.87 -6.51
CA VAL A 46 -7.31 3.41 -5.93
C VAL A 46 -7.51 4.83 -5.41
N ASN A 47 -8.26 5.67 -6.14
CA ASN A 47 -8.59 7.04 -5.70
C ASN A 47 -9.44 7.00 -4.42
N ILE A 48 -10.54 6.25 -4.43
CA ILE A 48 -11.46 6.14 -3.29
C ILE A 48 -10.71 5.73 -2.01
N TRP A 49 -9.86 4.70 -2.11
CA TRP A 49 -9.09 4.22 -0.97
C TRP A 49 -7.98 5.18 -0.57
N LEU A 50 -7.22 5.76 -1.51
CA LEU A 50 -6.20 6.78 -1.19
C LEU A 50 -6.81 7.96 -0.45
N GLN A 51 -7.95 8.48 -0.93
CA GLN A 51 -8.64 9.57 -0.26
C GLN A 51 -9.01 9.21 1.18
N ARG A 52 -9.54 8.00 1.39
CA ARG A 52 -9.91 7.51 2.72
C ARG A 52 -8.69 7.45 3.64
N TYR A 53 -7.57 6.90 3.18
CA TYR A 53 -6.34 6.80 3.98
C TYR A 53 -5.72 8.15 4.30
N ILE A 54 -5.64 9.05 3.31
CA ILE A 54 -5.09 10.39 3.50
C ILE A 54 -5.93 11.18 4.50
N LYS A 55 -7.26 11.19 4.33
CA LYS A 55 -8.21 11.84 5.26
C LYS A 55 -8.11 11.25 6.66
N ALA A 56 -7.95 9.93 6.79
CA ALA A 56 -7.79 9.26 8.09
C ALA A 56 -6.46 9.60 8.80
N SER A 57 -5.40 9.93 8.04
CA SER A 57 -4.12 10.35 8.62
C SER A 57 -4.17 11.76 9.23
N GLY A 58 -5.07 12.62 8.75
CA GLY A 58 -5.31 13.97 9.28
C GLY A 58 -4.22 15.02 9.05
N SER A 59 -3.13 14.69 8.38
CA SER A 59 -1.97 15.60 8.18
C SER A 59 -1.93 16.29 6.81
N THR A 60 -2.68 15.78 5.84
CA THR A 60 -2.69 16.27 4.46
C THR A 60 -4.13 16.47 3.99
N GLU A 61 -4.42 17.65 3.47
CA GLU A 61 -5.68 18.01 2.86
C GLU A 61 -5.71 17.61 1.38
N ILE A 62 -6.84 17.07 0.92
CA ILE A 62 -7.02 16.74 -0.50
C ILE A 62 -7.73 17.91 -1.16
N VAL A 63 -7.11 18.46 -2.20
CA VAL A 63 -7.65 19.58 -2.99
C VAL A 63 -8.12 19.09 -4.36
N ASP A 64 -9.07 19.81 -4.97
CA ASP A 64 -9.66 19.43 -6.26
C ASP A 64 -8.91 20.04 -7.47
N ASP A 65 -8.05 21.05 -7.24
CA ASP A 65 -7.22 21.64 -8.29
C ASP A 65 -5.75 21.27 -8.08
N ALA A 66 -5.14 20.67 -9.10
CA ALA A 66 -3.72 20.36 -9.14
C ALA A 66 -2.84 21.59 -8.90
N LYS A 67 -3.31 22.80 -9.25
CA LYS A 67 -2.58 24.04 -9.00
C LYS A 67 -2.54 24.41 -7.52
N SER A 68 -3.45 23.91 -6.69
CA SER A 68 -3.48 24.23 -5.26
C SER A 68 -2.75 23.18 -4.41
N ALA A 69 -2.14 22.18 -5.04
CA ALA A 69 -1.50 21.05 -4.38
C ALA A 69 0.02 21.21 -4.27
N GLU A 70 0.58 20.96 -3.08
CA GLU A 70 2.02 20.81 -2.88
C GLU A 70 2.52 19.50 -3.51
N GLY A 71 1.74 18.42 -3.43
CA GLY A 71 2.02 17.13 -4.08
C GLY A 71 0.90 16.66 -4.99
N ILE A 72 1.24 16.27 -6.21
CA ILE A 72 0.30 15.72 -7.19
C ILE A 72 0.62 14.24 -7.39
N PHE A 73 -0.26 13.36 -6.91
CA PHE A 73 -0.17 11.93 -7.16
C PHE A 73 -0.57 11.62 -8.60
N GLN A 74 0.27 10.89 -9.32
CA GLN A 74 0.01 10.50 -10.71
C GLN A 74 0.17 9.00 -10.87
N GLN A 75 -0.86 8.35 -11.41
CA GLN A 75 -0.75 6.98 -11.92
C GLN A 75 -0.01 7.00 -13.26
N VAL A 76 1.03 6.19 -13.35
CA VAL A 76 1.81 5.97 -14.57
C VAL A 76 1.26 4.75 -15.33
N SER A 77 0.91 3.67 -14.62
CA SER A 77 0.23 2.51 -15.19
C SER A 77 -0.48 1.68 -14.11
N ASP A 78 -1.57 1.01 -14.49
CA ASP A 78 -2.26 -0.02 -13.70
C ASP A 78 -2.53 -1.21 -14.64
N THR A 79 -1.75 -2.28 -14.47
CA THR A 79 -1.89 -3.50 -15.28
C THR A 79 -2.43 -4.62 -14.41
N ARG A 80 -3.51 -5.27 -14.86
CA ARG A 80 -4.16 -6.36 -14.13
C ARG A 80 -4.32 -7.55 -15.06
N GLN A 81 -3.84 -8.71 -14.63
CA GLN A 81 -3.81 -9.91 -15.44
C GLN A 81 -4.31 -11.11 -14.66
N LYS A 82 -5.01 -12.00 -15.36
CA LYS A 82 -5.38 -13.34 -14.90
C LYS A 82 -4.74 -14.34 -15.85
N THR A 83 -3.82 -15.16 -15.36
CA THR A 83 -3.10 -16.15 -16.16
C THR A 83 -3.29 -17.54 -15.60
N ILE A 84 -3.27 -18.58 -16.44
CA ILE A 84 -3.29 -19.97 -15.97
C ILE A 84 -1.98 -20.24 -15.24
N LEU A 85 -2.06 -20.69 -13.98
CA LEU A 85 -0.91 -21.08 -13.19
C LEU A 85 -0.61 -22.57 -13.32
N SER A 86 -1.66 -23.40 -13.29
CA SER A 86 -1.51 -24.86 -13.33
C SER A 86 -2.67 -25.55 -14.04
N VAL A 87 -2.37 -26.72 -14.61
CA VAL A 87 -3.33 -27.65 -15.23
C VAL A 87 -3.14 -29.05 -14.66
N ASN A 88 -4.20 -29.88 -14.68
CA ASN A 88 -4.11 -31.29 -14.32
C ASN A 88 -3.61 -32.17 -15.49
N ALA A 89 -3.48 -33.49 -15.27
CA ALA A 89 -3.03 -34.45 -16.28
C ALA A 89 -3.92 -34.53 -17.54
N LEU A 90 -5.17 -34.05 -17.46
CA LEU A 90 -6.11 -33.99 -18.58
C LEU A 90 -6.13 -32.60 -19.24
N GLY A 91 -5.22 -31.70 -18.87
CA GLY A 91 -5.11 -30.34 -19.42
C GLY A 91 -6.15 -29.34 -18.90
N ARG A 92 -6.92 -29.69 -17.86
CA ARG A 92 -7.91 -28.76 -17.26
C ARG A 92 -7.25 -27.85 -16.25
N VAL A 93 -7.62 -26.56 -16.28
CA VAL A 93 -7.10 -25.54 -15.35
C VAL A 93 -7.44 -25.91 -13.91
N ARG A 94 -6.48 -25.76 -13.03
CA ARG A 94 -6.63 -25.96 -11.58
C ARG A 94 -6.41 -24.70 -10.78
N GLU A 95 -5.56 -23.81 -11.26
CA GLU A 95 -5.27 -22.55 -10.59
C GLU A 95 -5.07 -21.43 -11.62
N TYR A 96 -5.56 -20.26 -11.26
CA TYR A 96 -5.20 -19.01 -11.91
C TYR A 96 -4.29 -18.20 -10.99
N ARG A 97 -3.47 -17.35 -11.62
CA ARG A 97 -2.71 -16.29 -10.96
C ARG A 97 -3.30 -14.95 -11.34
N LEU A 98 -3.66 -14.17 -10.33
CA LEU A 98 -4.03 -12.77 -10.43
C LEU A 98 -2.78 -11.93 -10.19
N GLN A 99 -2.43 -11.06 -11.12
CA GLN A 99 -1.27 -10.19 -11.05
C GLN A 99 -1.69 -8.73 -11.23
N LEU A 100 -1.16 -7.86 -10.37
CA LEU A 100 -1.36 -6.42 -10.41
C LEU A 100 0.01 -5.74 -10.42
N ASP A 101 0.31 -5.02 -11.49
CA ASP A 101 1.53 -4.22 -11.63
C ASP A 101 1.14 -2.74 -11.72
N TYR A 102 1.47 -1.99 -10.67
CA TYR A 102 1.05 -0.60 -10.50
C TYR A 102 2.25 0.32 -10.42
N ARG A 103 2.28 1.35 -11.26
CA ARG A 103 3.32 2.39 -11.24
C ARG A 103 2.72 3.75 -10.97
N PHE A 104 3.35 4.50 -10.09
CA PHE A 104 2.95 5.86 -9.74
C PHE A 104 4.15 6.76 -9.51
N ARG A 105 3.93 8.07 -9.50
CA ARG A 105 4.90 9.08 -9.08
C ARG A 105 4.21 10.22 -8.37
N VAL A 106 4.97 11.09 -7.72
CA VAL A 106 4.46 12.36 -7.17
C VAL A 106 5.29 13.50 -7.72
N VAL A 107 4.61 14.53 -8.22
CA VAL A 107 5.23 15.76 -8.73
C VAL A 107 4.72 16.97 -7.96
N ASN A 108 5.44 18.09 -7.98
CA ASN A 108 4.90 19.35 -7.48
C ASN A 108 4.09 20.09 -8.56
N GLN A 109 3.55 21.25 -8.21
CA GLN A 109 2.82 22.14 -9.12
C GLN A 109 3.63 22.54 -10.37
N LYS A 110 4.97 22.67 -10.25
CA LYS A 110 5.88 23.00 -11.35
C LYS A 110 6.22 21.78 -12.24
N GLY A 111 5.71 20.59 -11.91
CA GLY A 111 6.00 19.33 -12.61
C GLY A 111 7.33 18.67 -12.21
N GLN A 112 8.03 19.20 -11.21
CA GLN A 112 9.27 18.60 -10.69
C GLN A 112 8.95 17.35 -9.88
N ILE A 113 9.76 16.31 -10.03
CA ILE A 113 9.56 15.00 -9.39
C ILE A 113 9.89 15.10 -7.90
N LEU A 114 8.88 14.93 -7.04
CA LEU A 114 9.04 14.83 -5.59
C LEU A 114 9.26 13.39 -5.16
N VAL A 115 8.54 12.47 -5.79
CA VAL A 115 8.69 11.02 -5.63
C VAL A 115 8.89 10.42 -7.02
N PRO A 116 10.05 9.80 -7.30
CA PRO A 116 10.29 9.16 -8.60
C PRO A 116 9.31 8.02 -8.85
N THR A 117 9.24 7.56 -10.10
CA THR A 117 8.35 6.45 -10.45
C THR A 117 8.66 5.24 -9.58
N ASN A 118 7.63 4.81 -8.85
CA ASN A 118 7.64 3.65 -7.98
C ASN A 118 6.77 2.57 -8.57
N GLU A 119 7.19 1.32 -8.41
CA GLU A 119 6.47 0.14 -8.89
C GLU A 119 6.07 -0.77 -7.72
N ILE A 120 4.81 -1.22 -7.71
CA ILE A 120 4.26 -2.18 -6.77
C ILE A 120 3.66 -3.33 -7.58
N ASN A 121 4.18 -4.53 -7.35
CA ASN A 121 3.71 -5.75 -7.99
C ASN A 121 3.07 -6.65 -6.93
N LEU A 122 1.82 -7.05 -7.15
CA LEU A 122 1.08 -7.93 -6.27
C LEU A 122 0.62 -9.16 -7.03
N THR A 123 0.62 -10.29 -6.33
CA THR A 123 0.17 -11.56 -6.88
C THR A 123 -0.72 -12.29 -5.87
N ARG A 124 -1.80 -12.90 -6.37
CA ARG A 124 -2.64 -13.85 -5.63
C ARG A 124 -2.97 -15.03 -6.53
N ASP A 125 -2.82 -16.23 -5.98
CA ASP A 125 -3.20 -17.45 -6.69
C ASP A 125 -4.59 -17.88 -6.20
N ILE A 126 -5.43 -18.33 -7.12
CA ILE A 126 -6.81 -18.77 -6.85
C ILE A 126 -7.03 -20.14 -7.48
N THR A 127 -7.61 -21.05 -6.69
CA THR A 127 -8.01 -22.38 -7.18
C THR A 127 -9.25 -22.29 -8.06
N PHE A 128 -9.33 -23.13 -9.08
CA PHE A 128 -10.42 -23.15 -10.04
C PHE A 128 -11.12 -24.51 -10.09
N ASP A 129 -12.43 -24.47 -10.28
CA ASP A 129 -13.29 -25.65 -10.39
C ASP A 129 -14.49 -25.34 -11.30
N ASP A 130 -14.56 -26.03 -12.43
CA ASP A 130 -15.61 -25.87 -13.44
C ASP A 130 -17.01 -26.14 -12.88
N SER A 131 -17.13 -26.93 -11.81
CA SER A 131 -18.42 -27.20 -11.16
C SER A 131 -18.92 -26.06 -10.27
N ASN A 132 -18.04 -25.10 -9.94
CA ASN A 132 -18.29 -24.03 -8.97
C ASN A 132 -17.95 -22.63 -9.53
N ILE A 133 -18.11 -22.41 -10.84
CA ILE A 133 -17.68 -21.19 -11.54
C ILE A 133 -18.19 -19.90 -10.85
N LEU A 134 -19.49 -19.81 -10.54
CA LEU A 134 -20.05 -18.61 -9.91
C LEU A 134 -19.40 -18.29 -8.57
N ALA A 135 -19.14 -19.31 -7.74
CA ALA A 135 -18.47 -19.12 -6.46
C ALA A 135 -17.02 -18.65 -6.66
N LYS A 136 -16.34 -19.17 -7.69
CA LYS A 136 -14.97 -18.77 -8.05
C LYS A 136 -14.89 -17.36 -8.62
N ASP A 137 -15.90 -16.90 -9.35
CA ASP A 137 -15.98 -15.51 -9.82
C ASP A 137 -16.16 -14.53 -8.64
N LEU A 138 -16.98 -14.90 -7.65
CA LEU A 138 -17.14 -14.11 -6.43
C LEU A 138 -15.84 -14.07 -5.60
N GLU A 139 -15.17 -15.21 -5.43
CA GLU A 139 -13.88 -15.31 -4.75
C GLU A 139 -12.82 -14.45 -5.45
N GLU A 140 -12.74 -14.52 -6.78
CA GLU A 140 -11.82 -13.68 -7.57
C GLU A 140 -12.09 -12.18 -7.36
N GLY A 141 -13.35 -11.75 -7.38
CA GLY A 141 -13.71 -10.35 -7.11
C GLY A 141 -13.28 -9.88 -5.72
N LEU A 142 -13.41 -10.75 -4.71
CA LEU A 142 -12.92 -10.47 -3.36
C LEU A 142 -11.39 -10.35 -3.31
N LEU A 143 -10.67 -11.25 -3.99
CA LEU A 143 -9.22 -11.20 -4.07
C LEU A 143 -8.72 -9.92 -4.76
N TRP A 144 -9.36 -9.48 -5.85
CA TRP A 144 -9.02 -8.21 -6.51
C TRP A 144 -9.22 -7.01 -5.59
N ARG A 145 -10.32 -6.99 -4.83
CA ARG A 145 -10.59 -5.94 -3.84
C ARG A 145 -9.54 -5.92 -2.74
N ASP A 146 -9.14 -7.09 -2.25
CA ASP A 146 -8.13 -7.21 -1.20
C ASP A 146 -6.73 -6.81 -1.71
N MET A 147 -6.39 -7.17 -2.95
CA MET A 147 -5.19 -6.71 -3.63
C MET A 147 -5.18 -5.19 -3.80
N ASN A 148 -6.30 -4.56 -4.14
CA ASN A 148 -6.43 -3.10 -4.20
C ASN A 148 -6.15 -2.44 -2.84
N ASN A 149 -6.67 -3.03 -1.75
CA ASN A 149 -6.39 -2.53 -0.40
C ASN A 149 -4.90 -2.66 -0.04
N ASP A 150 -4.26 -3.78 -0.35
CA ASP A 150 -2.82 -3.98 -0.13
C ASP A 150 -1.99 -2.97 -0.94
N LEU A 151 -2.35 -2.76 -2.21
CA LEU A 151 -1.72 -1.76 -3.08
C LEU A 151 -1.74 -0.37 -2.42
N VAL A 152 -2.90 0.11 -2.02
CA VAL A 152 -3.03 1.45 -1.42
C VAL A 152 -2.26 1.56 -0.11
N ASN A 153 -2.28 0.52 0.72
CA ASN A 153 -1.47 0.46 1.93
C ASN A 153 0.03 0.55 1.63
N GLN A 154 0.51 -0.10 0.56
CA GLN A 154 1.91 0.00 0.11
C GLN A 154 2.25 1.37 -0.44
N ILE A 155 1.36 1.99 -1.23
CA ILE A 155 1.52 3.37 -1.72
C ILE A 155 1.68 4.31 -0.52
N MET A 156 0.75 4.27 0.44
CA MET A 156 0.77 5.15 1.62
C MET A 156 2.04 4.97 2.45
N ARG A 157 2.50 3.73 2.66
CA ARG A 157 3.77 3.48 3.34
C ARG A 157 4.94 4.13 2.62
N ARG A 158 5.03 3.97 1.29
CA ARG A 158 6.10 4.59 0.49
C ARG A 158 6.03 6.11 0.55
N LEU A 159 4.84 6.69 0.39
CA LEU A 159 4.65 8.15 0.47
C LEU A 159 5.00 8.73 1.85
N SER A 160 4.79 7.97 2.94
CA SER A 160 5.13 8.41 4.31
C SER A 160 6.63 8.37 4.64
N VAL A 161 7.42 7.56 3.91
CA VAL A 161 8.86 7.37 4.19
C VAL A 161 9.72 8.21 3.25
N ILE A 162 9.28 8.41 2.01
CA ILE A 162 10.03 9.17 1.02
C ILE A 162 9.98 10.65 1.42
N LYS A 163 11.11 11.15 1.92
CA LYS A 163 11.30 12.58 2.15
C LYS A 163 11.24 13.27 0.77
N PRO A 164 10.43 14.32 0.60
CA PRO A 164 10.40 15.05 -0.66
C PRO A 164 11.79 15.61 -0.89
N LYS A 165 12.33 15.41 -2.10
CA LYS A 165 13.47 16.19 -2.54
C LYS A 165 12.98 17.64 -2.64
N ASN A 166 13.65 18.59 -1.99
CA ASN A 166 13.38 20.01 -2.23
C ASN A 166 13.93 20.33 -3.63
N PRO A 167 13.09 20.57 -4.63
CA PRO A 167 13.55 20.74 -6.00
C PRO A 167 14.10 22.14 -6.28
N ASP A 168 14.04 23.05 -5.30
CA ASP A 168 14.61 24.40 -5.38
C ASP A 168 16.03 24.48 -4.74
N LEU A 169 16.56 23.38 -4.20
CA LEU A 169 17.97 23.28 -3.80
C LEU A 169 18.76 22.69 -4.97
N GLU A 170 19.69 23.46 -5.53
CA GLU A 170 20.68 22.94 -6.49
C GLU A 170 21.47 21.80 -5.84
N GLU A 171 21.63 20.69 -6.56
CA GLU A 171 22.50 19.59 -6.11
C GLU A 171 23.95 20.04 -6.26
N GLU A 172 24.61 20.38 -5.15
CA GLU A 172 26.09 20.45 -5.08
C GLU A 172 26.73 19.06 -5.16
#